data_AF-A0A0Q9Z466-F1
#
_entry.id   AF-A0A0Q9Z466-F1
#
_cell.length_a   1.000
_cell.length_b   1.000
_cell.length_c   1.000
_cell.angle_alpha   90.00
_cell.angle_beta   90.00
_cell.angle_gamma   90.00
#
_symmetry.space_group_name_H-M   'P 1'
#
loop_
_entity.id
_entity.type
_entity.pdbx_description
1 polymer ?
#
loop_
_entity_poly.entity_id
_entity_poly.type
_entity_poly.pdbx_seq_one_letter_code
_entity_poly.pdbx_strand_id
1 'polypeptide(L)' 'MKEDLFKDYQERLNVLDENIRAVALKYARDFYLNKNCSKEEAIERGIVKAEMEKRNLDRNG' A
#
# COMPACT_ATOMS: atom_id res chain seq x y z
N MET A 1 4.54 -4.37 -20.99
CA MET A 1 4.94 -4.09 -19.59
C MET A 1 3.78 -3.38 -18.93
N LYS A 2 3.19 -3.92 -17.85
CA LYS A 2 2.25 -3.13 -17.04
C LYS A 2 3.09 -2.08 -16.33
N GLU A 3 2.93 -0.81 -16.67
CA GLU A 3 3.56 0.27 -15.93
C GLU A 3 3.22 0.12 -14.45
N ASP A 4 4.25 0.12 -13.60
CA ASP A 4 4.07 0.06 -12.16
C ASP A 4 3.46 1.40 -11.72
N LEU A 5 2.17 1.36 -11.37
CA LEU A 5 1.33 2.54 -11.13
C LEU A 5 1.95 3.50 -10.11
N PHE A 6 2.78 2.96 -9.21
CA PHE A 6 3.42 3.65 -8.10
C PHE A 6 4.95 3.59 -8.15
N LYS A 7 5.55 3.46 -9.35
CA LYS A 7 7.01 3.44 -9.52
C LYS A 7 7.70 4.64 -8.84
N ASP A 8 7.08 5.81 -8.91
CA ASP A 8 7.58 7.06 -8.30
C ASP A 8 7.64 7.02 -6.76
N TYR A 9 6.94 6.06 -6.14
CA TYR A 9 6.87 5.88 -4.68
C TYR A 9 7.71 4.67 -4.20
N GLN A 10 8.56 4.09 -5.05
CA GLN A 10 9.36 2.92 -4.68
C GLN A 10 10.22 3.14 -3.44
N GLU A 11 10.83 4.32 -3.27
CA GLU A 11 11.64 4.62 -2.09
C GLU A 11 10.82 4.54 -0.79
N ARG A 12 9.59 5.09 -0.79
CA ARG A 12 8.65 5.01 0.35
C ARG A 12 8.15 3.58 0.58
N LEU A 13 8.10 2.75 -0.46
CA LEU A 13 7.66 1.36 -0.35
C LEU A 13 8.79 0.42 0.07
N ASN A 14 10.04 0.76 -0.22
CA ASN A 14 11.21 -0.09 0.06
C ASN A 14 11.59 -0.12 1.54
N VAL A 15 11.12 0.83 2.35
CA VAL A 15 11.27 0.79 3.82
C VAL A 15 10.33 -0.21 4.49
N LEU A 16 9.33 -0.73 3.77
CA LEU A 16 8.36 -1.68 4.28
C LEU A 16 8.86 -3.12 4.07
N ASP A 17 8.50 -4.01 5.01
CA ASP A 17 8.64 -5.46 4.82
C ASP A 17 7.99 -5.88 3.49
N GLU A 18 8.56 -6.86 2.79
CA GLU A 18 8.06 -7.29 1.47
C GLU A 18 6.57 -7.67 1.49
N ASN A 19 6.13 -8.37 2.53
CA ASN A 19 4.73 -8.72 2.73
C ASN A 19 3.83 -7.49 2.90
N ILE A 20 4.29 -6.49 3.66
CA ILE A 20 3.55 -5.25 3.89
C ILE A 20 3.52 -4.39 2.64
N ARG A 21 4.63 -4.31 1.90
CA ARG A 21 4.71 -3.63 0.61
C ARG A 21 3.72 -4.18 -0.40
N ALA A 22 3.61 -5.51 -0.52
CA ALA A 22 2.66 -6.14 -1.44
C ALA A 22 1.20 -5.81 -1.10
N VAL A 23 0.84 -5.86 0.20
CA VAL A 23 -0.49 -5.53 0.68
C VAL A 23 -0.78 -4.03 0.52
N ALA A 24 0.18 -3.16 0.83
CA ALA A 24 0.06 -1.73 0.67
C ALA A 24 -0.19 -1.33 -0.79
N LEU A 25 0.53 -1.95 -1.74
CA LEU A 25 0.31 -1.75 -3.17
C LEU A 25 -1.08 -2.19 -3.64
N LYS A 26 -1.59 -3.30 -3.11
CA LYS A 26 -2.95 -3.78 -3.40
C LYS A 26 -3.99 -2.75 -2.94
N TYR A 27 -3.86 -2.24 -1.72
CA TYR A 27 -4.78 -1.21 -1.21
C TYR A 27 -4.62 0.13 -1.91
N ALA A 28 -3.40 0.57 -2.19
CA ALA A 28 -3.16 1.80 -2.92
C ALA A 28 -3.80 1.75 -4.31
N ARG A 29 -3.67 0.62 -5.02
CA ARG A 29 -4.33 0.43 -6.32
C ARG A 29 -5.86 0.49 -6.20
N ASP A 30 -6.42 -0.12 -5.17
CA ASP A 30 -7.86 -0.07 -4.90
C ASP A 30 -8.33 1.35 -4.61
N PHE A 31 -7.62 2.10 -3.76
CA PHE A 31 -7.93 3.49 -3.47
C PHE A 31 -7.84 4.38 -4.71
N TYR A 32 -6.77 4.25 -5.49
CA TYR A 32 -6.58 5.05 -6.69
C TYR A 32 -7.69 4.80 -7.73
N LEU A 33 -8.06 3.54 -7.97
CA LEU A 33 -9.06 3.17 -8.97
C LEU A 33 -10.51 3.42 -8.52
N ASN A 34 -10.82 3.20 -7.23
CA ASN A 34 -12.20 3.21 -6.74
C ASN A 34 -12.57 4.48 -5.95
N LYS A 35 -11.60 5.27 -5.49
CA LYS A 35 -11.85 6.48 -4.68
C LYS A 35 -11.48 7.77 -5.37
N ASN A 36 -10.99 7.75 -6.62
CA ASN A 36 -10.55 8.93 -7.38
C ASN A 36 -9.60 9.84 -6.57
N CYS A 37 -8.72 9.25 -5.75
CA CYS A 37 -7.74 10.01 -5.00
C CYS A 37 -6.39 10.09 -5.75
N SER A 38 -5.53 11.01 -5.32
CA SER A 38 -4.17 11.15 -5.86
C SER A 38 -3.34 9.89 -5.60
N LYS A 39 -2.29 9.67 -6.41
CA LYS A 39 -1.36 8.54 -6.19
C LYS A 39 -0.69 8.59 -4.81
N GLU A 40 -0.33 9.79 -4.35
CA GLU A 40 0.24 10.02 -3.02
C GLU A 40 -0.73 9.58 -1.91
N GLU A 41 -1.96 10.08 -1.95
CA GLU A 41 -3.00 9.74 -0.98
C GLU A 41 -3.32 8.24 -0.99
N ALA A 42 -3.37 7.64 -2.18
CA ALA A 42 -3.56 6.20 -2.34
C ALA A 42 -2.45 5.39 -1.66
N ILE A 43 -1.18 5.81 -1.83
CA ILE A 43 -0.03 5.15 -1.20
C ILE A 43 -0.09 5.29 0.32
N GLU A 44 -0.32 6.48 0.84
CA GLU A 44 -0.39 6.70 2.28
C GLU A 44 -1.49 5.87 2.94
N ARG A 45 -2.69 5.88 2.35
CA ARG A 45 -3.80 5.05 2.83
C ARG A 45 -3.53 3.56 2.68
N GLY A 46 -2.85 3.16 1.60
CA GLY A 46 -2.47 1.77 1.36
C GLY A 46 -1.51 1.26 2.43
N ILE A 47 -0.47 2.05 2.75
CA ILE A 47 0.51 1.72 3.79
C ILE A 47 -0.16 1.62 5.16
N VAL A 48 -0.91 2.64 5.57
CA VAL A 48 -1.59 2.66 6.88
C VAL A 48 -2.49 1.44 7.03
N LYS A 49 -3.27 1.09 6.00
CA LYS A 49 -4.17 -0.06 6.05
C LYS A 49 -3.42 -1.39 6.14
N ALA A 50 -2.32 -1.55 5.40
CA ALA A 50 -1.48 -2.75 5.47
C ALA A 50 -0.84 -2.93 6.86
N GLU A 51 -0.37 -1.84 7.47
CA GLU A 51 0.18 -1.88 8.83
C GLU A 51 -0.88 -2.21 9.89
N MET A 52 -2.10 -1.68 9.75
CA MET A 52 -3.21 -2.01 10.64
C MET A 52 -3.59 -3.49 10.56
N GLU A 53 -3.62 -4.09 9.36
CA GLU A 53 -3.90 -5.52 9.23
C GLU A 53 -2.79 -6.37 9.86
N LYS A 54 -1.52 -6.00 9.70
CA LYS A 54 -0.40 -6.67 10.39
C LYS A 54 -0.60 -6.68 11.91
N ARG A 55 -0.97 -5.53 12.49
CA ARG A 55 -1.23 -5.39 13.93
C ARG A 55 -2.44 -6.21 14.40
N ASN A 56 -3.48 -6.33 13.57
CA ASN A 56 -4.65 -7.14 13.89
C ASN A 56 -4.34 -8.64 13.85
N LEU A 57 -3.51 -9.08 12.90
CA LEU A 57 -3.05 -10.46 12.82
C LEU A 57 -2.19 -10.83 14.03
N ASP A 58 -1.27 -9.95 14.44
CA ASP A 58 -0.40 -10.15 15.61
C ASP A 58 -1.19 -10.24 16.93
N ARG A 59 -2.30 -9.50 17.05
CA ARG A 59 -3.19 -9.55 18.23
C ARG A 59 -4.06 -10.81 18.32
N ASN A 60 -4.30 -11.49 17.21
CA ASN A 60 -5.18 -12.67 17.13
C ASN A 60 -4.40 -13.98 16.89
N GLY A 61 -3.06 -13.93 16.90
CA GLY A 61 -2.16 -15.06 16.70
C GLY A 61 -1.72 -15.74 17.99
#